data_AF-A0A8H6S3T5-F1
#
_entry.id   AF-A0A8H6S3T5-F1
#
_cell.length_a   1.000
_cell.length_b   1.000
_cell.length_c   1.000
_cell.angle_alpha   90.00
_cell.angle_beta   90.00
_cell.angle_gamma   90.00
#
_symmetry.space_group_name_H-M   'P 1'
#
loop_
_entity.id
_entity.type
_entity.pdbx_description
1 polymer ?
#
loop_
_entity_poly.entity_id
_entity_poly.type
_entity_poly.pdbx_seq_one_letter_code
_entity_poly.pdbx_strand_id
1 'polypeptide(L)' 'MHSASVNAYRPPGPPPGSGLHRYTFVLFREPPGFSLPPDASELDPSIEARRRWDPVEFAQRAGLTIVGATFYLVRSEE' A
#
# COMPACT_ATOMS: atom_id res chain seq x y z
N MET A 1 2.59 20.24 -8.20
CA MET A 1 1.74 19.29 -8.93
C MET A 1 1.16 18.31 -7.91
N HIS A 2 -0.16 18.19 -7.82
CA HIS A 2 -0.78 17.14 -7.00
C HIS A 2 -0.86 15.88 -7.85
N SER A 3 -0.27 14.78 -7.38
CA SER A 3 -0.43 13.48 -8.02
C SER A 3 -1.81 12.92 -7.67
N ALA A 4 -2.49 12.30 -8.64
CA ALA A 4 -3.77 11.64 -8.41
C ALA A 4 -3.55 10.32 -7.66
N SER A 5 -4.43 9.99 -6.71
CA SER A 5 -4.38 8.68 -6.06
C SER A 5 -4.71 7.59 -7.08
N VAL A 6 -3.80 6.64 -7.24
CA VAL A 6 -4.02 5.43 -8.06
C VAL A 6 -5.19 4.60 -7.54
N ASN A 7 -5.40 4.60 -6.22
CA ASN A 7 -6.39 3.79 -5.55
C ASN A 7 -7.00 4.58 -4.39
N ALA A 8 -8.31 4.49 -4.19
CA ALA A 8 -8.98 5.16 -3.07
C ALA A 8 -8.50 4.60 -1.72
N TYR A 9 -8.35 5.48 -0.72
CA TYR A 9 -8.09 5.07 0.65
C TYR A 9 -9.24 4.19 1.15
N ARG A 10 -8.90 3.04 1.76
CA ARG A 10 -9.86 2.19 2.48
C ARG A 10 -9.43 2.14 3.94
N PRO A 11 -10.34 2.43 4.88
CA PRO A 11 -10.00 2.42 6.30
C PRO A 11 -9.64 1.01 6.78
N PRO A 12 -8.92 0.89 7.91
CA PRO A 12 -8.76 -0.37 8.63
C PRO A 12 -10.07 -1.11 8.86
N GLY A 13 -10.01 -2.43 8.73
CA GLY A 13 -11.12 -3.35 8.99
C GLY A 13 -10.59 -4.71 9.42
N PRO A 14 -9.79 -4.79 10.50
CA PRO A 14 -9.34 -6.08 11.03
C PRO A 14 -10.55 -6.93 11.42
N PRO A 15 -10.56 -8.25 11.16
CA PRO A 15 -11.63 -9.13 11.61
C PRO A 15 -11.80 -9.13 13.14
N PRO A 16 -13.01 -9.36 13.68
CA PRO A 16 -13.20 -9.61 15.11
C PRO A 16 -12.36 -10.80 15.59
N GLY A 17 -11.75 -10.68 16.78
CA GLY A 17 -10.94 -11.73 17.38
C GLY A 17 -9.56 -11.99 16.73
N SER A 18 -9.15 -11.26 15.68
CA SER A 18 -7.84 -11.46 15.04
C SER A 18 -6.68 -10.71 15.72
N GLY A 19 -6.95 -10.01 16.82
CA GLY A 19 -5.95 -9.29 17.60
C GLY A 19 -5.56 -7.93 17.02
N LEU A 20 -4.31 -7.52 17.25
CA LEU A 20 -3.77 -6.24 16.76
C LEU A 20 -3.25 -6.39 15.33
N HIS A 21 -3.76 -5.57 14.42
CA HIS A 21 -3.29 -5.45 13.06
C HIS A 21 -2.41 -4.21 12.91
N ARG A 22 -1.31 -4.37 12.18
CA ARG A 22 -0.41 -3.27 11.82
C ARG A 22 -0.76 -2.72 10.44
N TYR A 23 -1.13 -1.45 10.38
CA TYR A 23 -1.35 -0.72 9.15
C TYR A 23 -0.13 0.17 8.89
N THR A 24 0.63 -0.18 7.85
CA THR A 24 1.91 0.46 7.53
C THR A 24 1.72 1.45 6.38
N PHE A 25 2.23 2.67 6.55
CA PHE A 25 2.46 3.60 5.46
C PHE A 25 3.92 3.50 5.04
N VAL A 26 4.16 3.33 3.75
CA VAL A 26 5.51 3.27 3.15
C VAL A 26 5.62 4.41 2.14
N LEU A 27 6.70 5.19 2.24
CA LEU A 27 7.02 6.26 1.31
C LEU A 27 8.14 5.80 0.37
N PHE A 28 7.88 5.86 -0.92
CA PHE A 28 8.82 5.53 -1.97
C PHE A 28 9.36 6.80 -2.62
N ARG A 29 10.65 6.82 -2.92
CA ARG A 29 11.26 7.81 -3.81
C ARG A 29 11.28 7.25 -5.22
N GLU A 30 10.62 7.97 -6.12
CA GLU A 30 10.53 7.67 -7.54
C GLU A 30 11.84 8.03 -8.26
N PRO A 31 12.34 7.19 -9.20
CA PRO A 31 13.39 7.60 -10.11
C PRO A 31 12.86 8.62 -11.14
N PRO A 32 13.75 9.37 -11.82
CA PRO A 32 13.34 10.28 -12.89
C PRO A 32 12.52 9.55 -13.97
N GLY A 33 11.37 10.13 -14.34
CA GLY A 33 10.51 9.57 -15.38
C GLY A 33 9.68 8.35 -14.97
N PHE A 34 9.60 8.05 -13.67
CA PHE A 34 8.75 6.98 -13.17
C PHE A 34 7.28 7.19 -13.55
N SER A 35 6.64 6.12 -14.00
CA SER A 35 5.20 6.00 -14.13
C SER A 35 4.79 4.57 -13.83
N LEU A 36 3.60 4.41 -13.25
CA LEU A 36 3.00 3.09 -13.10
C LEU A 36 2.51 2.60 -14.47
N PRO A 37 2.83 1.35 -14.86
CA PRO A 37 2.27 0.74 -16.06
C PRO A 37 0.73 0.69 -16.01
N PRO A 38 0.01 0.86 -17.14
CA PRO A 38 -1.46 0.84 -17.17
C PRO A 38 -2.11 -0.46 -16.68
N ASP A 39 -1.36 -1.56 -16.66
CA ASP A 39 -1.76 -2.90 -16.24
C ASP A 39 -1.19 -3.30 -14.86
N ALA A 40 -0.56 -2.36 -14.15
CA ALA A 40 -0.02 -2.60 -12.82
C ALA A 40 -1.12 -3.06 -11.86
N SER A 41 -0.85 -4.12 -11.08
CA SER A 41 -1.80 -4.65 -10.09
C SER A 41 -2.20 -3.60 -9.04
N GLU A 42 -1.34 -2.60 -8.82
CA GLU A 42 -1.56 -1.46 -7.94
C GLU A 42 -2.74 -0.58 -8.39
N LEU A 43 -3.18 -0.70 -9.66
CA LEU A 43 -4.37 -0.04 -10.21
C LEU A 43 -5.67 -0.83 -9.95
N ASP A 44 -5.60 -2.11 -9.56
CA ASP A 44 -6.79 -2.91 -9.23
C ASP A 44 -7.37 -2.47 -7.86
N PRO A 45 -8.63 -2.00 -7.80
CA PRO A 45 -9.26 -1.60 -6.55
C PRO A 45 -9.79 -2.77 -5.71
N SER A 46 -9.70 -4.02 -6.17
CA SER A 46 -10.24 -5.20 -5.50
C SER A 46 -9.58 -5.46 -4.13
N ILE A 47 -10.30 -6.13 -3.23
CA ILE A 47 -9.73 -6.57 -1.95
C ILE A 47 -8.64 -7.62 -2.17
N GLU A 48 -8.80 -8.47 -3.18
CA GLU A 48 -7.85 -9.55 -3.46
C GLU A 48 -6.49 -9.02 -3.91
N ALA A 49 -6.46 -8.01 -4.79
CA ALA A 49 -5.21 -7.34 -5.17
C ALA A 49 -4.51 -6.70 -3.96
N ARG A 50 -5.27 -6.24 -2.96
CA ARG A 50 -4.71 -5.63 -1.73
C ARG A 50 -4.16 -6.66 -0.73
N ARG A 51 -4.75 -7.85 -0.63
CA ARG A 51 -4.40 -8.85 0.40
C ARG A 51 -3.01 -9.46 0.23
N ARG A 52 -2.46 -9.46 -0.98
CA ARG A 52 -1.18 -10.09 -1.33
C ARG A 52 -0.12 -9.10 -1.77
N TRP A 53 -0.36 -7.81 -1.58
CA TRP A 53 0.57 -6.78 -2.00
C TRP A 53 1.76 -6.68 -1.04
N ASP A 54 2.97 -6.80 -1.58
CA ASP A 54 4.22 -6.66 -0.84
C ASP A 54 4.91 -5.34 -1.24
N PRO A 55 5.08 -4.39 -0.30
CA PRO A 55 5.70 -3.09 -0.60
C PRO A 55 7.19 -3.19 -0.97
N VAL A 56 7.90 -4.21 -0.49
CA VAL A 56 9.32 -4.43 -0.77
C VAL A 56 9.48 -5.03 -2.17
N GLU A 57 8.68 -6.04 -2.50
CA GLU A 57 8.67 -6.63 -3.85
C GLU A 57 8.27 -5.59 -4.90
N PHE A 58 7.24 -4.79 -4.60
CA PHE A 58 6.84 -3.67 -5.45
C PHE A 58 8.00 -2.70 -5.68
N ALA A 59 8.71 -2.29 -4.61
CA ALA A 59 9.83 -1.37 -4.75
C ALA A 59 10.95 -1.94 -5.64
N GLN A 60 11.28 -3.21 -5.47
CA GLN A 60 12.30 -3.89 -6.27
C GLN A 60 11.91 -3.96 -7.75
N ARG A 61 10.68 -4.39 -8.05
CA ARG A 61 10.17 -4.49 -9.43
C ARG A 61 10.06 -3.13 -10.11
N ALA A 62 9.66 -2.10 -9.37
CA ALA A 62 9.41 -0.76 -9.89
C ALA A 62 10.65 0.16 -9.88
N GLY A 63 11.80 -0.32 -9.38
CA GLY A 63 13.02 0.50 -9.27
C GLY A 63 12.90 1.65 -8.26
N LEU A 64 12.07 1.48 -7.23
CA LEU A 64 11.80 2.48 -6.20
C LEU A 64 12.70 2.29 -4.99
N THR A 65 12.98 3.39 -4.27
CA THR A 65 13.66 3.34 -2.97
C THR A 65 12.68 3.62 -1.84
N ILE A 66 12.59 2.76 -0.83
CA ILE A 66 11.87 3.09 0.41
C ILE A 66 12.68 4.13 1.18
N VAL A 67 12.07 5.30 1.43
CA VAL A 67 12.72 6.43 2.13
C VAL A 67 12.05 6.80 3.44
N GLY A 68 10.92 6.18 3.75
CA GLY A 68 10.23 6.36 5.02
C GLY A 68 9.21 5.26 5.25
N ALA A 69 8.97 4.95 6.52
CA ALA A 69 7.89 4.07 6.93
C ALA A 69 7.37 4.51 8.30
N THR A 70 6.07 4.37 8.50
CA THR A 70 5.42 4.51 9.81
C THR A 70 4.26 3.53 9.88
N PHE A 71 3.74 3.28 11.07
CA PHE A 71 2.60 2.42 11.25
C PHE A 71 1.78 2.83 12.47
N TYR A 72 0.55 2.34 12.49
CA TYR A 72 -0.30 2.34 13.68
C TYR A 72 -0.95 0.98 13.85
N LEU A 73 -1.40 0.70 15.07
CA LEU A 73 -2.07 -0.55 15.42
C LEU A 73 -3.58 -0.33 15.54
N VAL A 74 -4.34 -1.28 15.02
CA VAL A 74 -5.81 -1.29 15.10
C VAL A 74 -6.26 -2.67 15.52
N ARG A 75 -7.29 -2.74 16.35
CA ARG A 75 -8.07 -3.96 16.62
C ARG A 75 -9.53 -3.67 16.30
N SER A 76 -10.29 -4.70 15.94
CA SER A 76 -11.74 -4.62 15.99
C SER A 76 -12.15 -4.52 17.46
N GLU A 77 -13.19 -3.75 17.74
CA GLU A 77 -13.95 -3.96 18.98
C GLU A 77 -14.60 -5.35 18.90
N GLU A 78 -14.77 -6.00 20.05
CA GLU A 78 -15.44 -7.30 20.15
C GLU A 78 -16.93 -7.19 19.78
#